data_AF-A0A350FLS3-F1
#
_entry.id   AF-A0A350FLS3-F1
#
_cell.length_a   1.000
_cell.length_b   1.000
_cell.length_c   1.000
_cell.angle_alpha   90.00
_cell.angle_beta   90.00
_cell.angle_gamma   90.00
#
_symmetry.space_group_name_H-M   'P 1'
#
loop_
_entity.id
_entity.type
_entity.pdbx_description
1 polymer ?
#
loop_
_entity_poly.entity_id
_entity_poly.type
_entity_poly.pdbx_seq_one_letter_code
_entity_poly.pdbx_strand_id
1 'polypeptide(L)' 'MHESTPSEREQALEARLIELEMRVSFQEQALAELSEALADARMEGNRNADLTRILLEDLGKVRTALYSDSAEEPPPPHY' A
#
# COMPACT_ATOMS: atom_id res chain seq x y z
N MET A 1 21.15 55.66 -11.20
CA MET A 1 20.77 54.46 -10.43
C MET A 1 22.02 53.61 -10.32
N HIS A 2 22.65 53.54 -9.16
CA HIS A 2 23.86 52.72 -8.96
C HIS A 2 23.40 51.30 -8.64
N GLU A 3 23.55 50.39 -9.60
CA GLU A 3 23.36 48.97 -9.36
C GLU A 3 24.54 48.50 -8.52
N SER A 4 24.26 48.12 -7.27
CA SER A 4 25.29 47.67 -6.33
C SER A 4 25.67 46.25 -6.73
N THR A 5 26.92 46.03 -7.11
CA THR A 5 27.39 44.69 -7.47
C THR A 5 27.30 43.76 -6.25
N PRO A 6 26.63 42.61 -6.35
CA PRO A 6 26.48 41.69 -5.22
C PRO A 6 27.85 41.16 -4.77
N SER A 7 28.04 41.08 -3.47
CA SER A 7 29.26 40.55 -2.85
C SER A 7 29.41 39.05 -3.12
N GLU A 8 30.65 38.53 -3.05
CA GLU A 8 30.93 37.10 -3.23
C GLU A 8 30.12 36.21 -2.26
N ARG A 9 29.87 36.70 -1.04
CA ARG A 9 29.05 36.01 -0.05
C ARG A 9 27.58 35.91 -0.49
N GLU A 10 27.02 36.97 -1.05
CA GLU A 10 25.64 36.97 -1.56
C GLU A 10 25.51 35.99 -2.73
N GLN A 11 26.46 35.99 -3.66
CA GLN A 11 26.48 35.05 -4.79
C GLN A 11 26.59 33.59 -4.32
N ALA A 12 27.41 33.30 -3.30
CA ALA A 12 27.51 31.95 -2.74
C ALA A 12 26.22 31.49 -2.03
N LEU A 13 25.53 32.41 -1.35
CA LEU A 13 24.24 32.13 -0.72
C LEU A 13 23.13 31.91 -1.76
N GLU A 14 23.10 32.71 -2.81
CA GLU A 14 22.17 32.56 -3.93
C GLU A 14 22.34 31.21 -4.63
N ALA A 15 23.58 30.82 -4.94
CA ALA A 15 23.86 29.51 -5.53
C ALA A 15 23.37 28.35 -4.65
N ARG A 16 23.57 28.46 -3.32
CA ARG A 16 23.09 27.44 -2.37
C ARG A 16 21.57 27.43 -2.24
N LEU A 17 20.91 28.58 -2.31
CA LEU A 17 19.45 28.66 -2.33
C LEU A 17 18.88 27.98 -3.56
N ILE A 18 19.45 28.24 -4.74
CA ILE A 18 19.03 27.59 -5.99
C ILE A 18 19.19 26.06 -5.90
N GLU A 19 20.32 25.58 -5.36
CA GLU A 19 20.53 24.14 -5.16
C GLU A 19 19.48 23.55 -4.22
N LEU A 20 19.21 24.21 -3.09
CA LEU A 20 18.23 23.76 -2.11
C LEU A 20 16.81 23.76 -2.69
N GLU A 21 16.44 24.79 -3.44
CA GLU A 21 15.12 24.91 -4.08
C GLU A 21 14.90 23.83 -5.14
N MET A 22 15.94 23.53 -5.93
CA MET A 22 15.93 22.40 -6.86
C MET A 22 15.75 21.08 -6.09
N ARG A 23 16.51 20.86 -5.02
CA ARG A 23 16.42 19.63 -4.20
C ARG A 23 15.06 19.48 -3.54
N VAL A 24 14.46 20.56 -3.06
CA VAL A 24 13.11 20.56 -2.48
C VAL A 24 12.09 20.22 -3.54
N SER A 25 12.14 20.84 -4.73
CA SER A 25 11.25 20.51 -5.84
C SER A 25 11.27 19.02 -6.20
N PHE A 26 12.46 18.41 -6.27
CA PHE A 26 12.58 16.96 -6.49
C PHE A 26 12.01 16.12 -5.35
N GLN A 27 12.20 16.55 -4.09
CA GLN A 27 11.66 15.83 -2.94
C GLN A 27 10.14 15.91 -2.88
N GLU A 28 9.55 17.06 -3.22
CA GLU A 28 8.10 17.22 -3.29
C GLU A 28 7.48 16.32 -4.36
N GLN A 29 8.10 16.25 -5.54
CA GLN A 29 7.67 15.32 -6.59
C GLN A 29 7.78 13.86 -6.12
N ALA A 30 8.91 13.46 -5.55
CA ALA A 30 9.11 12.10 -5.06
C ALA A 30 8.10 11.74 -3.95
N LEU A 31 7.77 12.68 -3.06
CA LEU A 31 6.76 12.46 -2.02
C LEU A 31 5.36 12.29 -2.59
N ALA A 32 5.01 13.03 -3.64
CA ALA A 32 3.73 12.85 -4.33
C ALA A 32 3.62 11.46 -4.97
N GLU A 33 4.65 11.05 -5.71
CA GLU A 33 4.73 9.73 -6.35
C GLU A 33 4.65 8.58 -5.33
N LEU A 34 5.38 8.70 -4.21
CA LEU A 34 5.34 7.72 -3.13
C LEU A 34 3.97 7.66 -2.43
N SER A 35 3.29 8.80 -2.30
CA SER A 35 1.96 8.87 -1.69
C SER A 35 0.90 8.20 -2.56
N GLU A 36 0.98 8.39 -3.88
CA GLU A 36 0.13 7.71 -4.86
C GLU A 36 0.36 6.20 -4.83
N ALA A 37 1.62 5.76 -4.94
CA ALA A 37 1.97 4.35 -4.89
C ALA A 37 1.54 3.68 -3.56
N LEU A 38 1.62 4.40 -2.45
CA LEU A 38 1.16 3.90 -1.15
C LEU A 38 -0.37 3.78 -1.08
N ALA A 39 -1.11 4.73 -1.68
CA ALA A 39 -2.56 4.65 -1.75
C ALA A 39 -3.00 3.41 -2.55
N ASP A 40 -2.36 3.16 -3.70
CA ASP A 40 -2.61 1.98 -4.53
C ASP A 40 -2.31 0.68 -3.79
N ALA A 41 -1.15 0.60 -3.13
CA ALA A 41 -0.78 -0.57 -2.34
C ALA A 41 -1.77 -0.86 -1.21
N ARG A 42 -2.33 0.18 -0.56
CA ARG A 42 -3.36 0.02 0.47
C ARG A 42 -4.67 -0.50 -0.10
N MET A 43 -5.10 0.00 -1.26
CA MET A 43 -6.31 -0.50 -1.93
C MET A 43 -6.17 -1.97 -2.31
N GLU A 44 -5.04 -2.36 -2.89
CA GLU A 44 -4.78 -3.76 -3.25
C GLU A 44 -4.67 -4.65 -1.99
N GLY A 45 -4.04 -4.15 -0.93
CA GLY A 45 -3.98 -4.84 0.37
C GLY A 45 -5.37 -5.13 0.95
N ASN A 46 -6.27 -4.15 0.93
CA ASN A 46 -7.65 -4.32 1.38
C ASN A 46 -8.40 -5.35 0.52
N ARG A 47 -8.27 -5.25 -0.80
CA ARG A 47 -8.88 -6.20 -1.74
C ARG A 47 -8.41 -7.63 -1.49
N ASN A 48 -7.11 -7.83 -1.27
CA ASN A 48 -6.55 -9.14 -0.96
C ASN A 48 -7.02 -9.69 0.39
N ALA A 49 -7.15 -8.82 1.40
CA ALA A 49 -7.71 -9.22 2.69
C ALA A 49 -9.18 -9.69 2.55
N ASP A 50 -9.98 -9.01 1.73
CA ASP A 50 -11.36 -9.39 1.48
C ASP A 50 -11.48 -10.71 0.71
N LEU A 51 -10.68 -10.90 -0.34
CA LEU A 51 -10.60 -12.18 -1.06
C LEU A 51 -10.20 -13.33 -0.14
N THR A 52 -9.20 -13.10 0.72
CA THR A 52 -8.75 -14.12 1.69
C THR A 52 -9.87 -14.51 2.64
N ARG A 53 -10.66 -13.55 3.12
CA ARG A 53 -11.81 -13.82 4.00
C ARG A 53 -12.88 -14.67 3.29
N ILE A 54 -13.21 -14.33 2.05
CA ILE A 54 -14.18 -15.07 1.23
C ILE A 54 -13.71 -16.51 1.02
N LEU A 55 -12.43 -16.70 0.64
CA LEU A 55 -11.86 -18.04 0.44
C LEU A 55 -11.89 -18.87 1.72
N LEU A 56 -11.62 -18.27 2.88
CA LEU A 56 -11.70 -18.97 4.17
C LEU A 56 -13.14 -19.37 4.52
N GLU A 57 -14.11 -18.52 4.22
CA GLU A 57 -15.54 -18.83 4.41
C GLU A 57 -15.97 -20.02 3.53
N ASP A 58 -15.60 -19.99 2.25
CA ASP A 58 -15.95 -21.04 1.31
C ASP A 58 -15.27 -22.38 1.64
N LEU A 59 -14.01 -22.36 2.09
CA LEU A 59 -13.34 -23.55 2.64
C LEU A 59 -14.07 -24.10 3.88
N GLY A 60 -14.61 -23.24 4.73
CA GLY A 60 -15.46 -23.61 5.85
C GLY A 60 -16.72 -24.35 5.42
N LYS A 61 -17.40 -23.84 4.38
CA LYS A 61 -18.59 -24.46 3.79
C LYS A 61 -18.28 -25.83 3.20
N VAL A 62 -17.21 -25.93 2.39
CA VAL A 62 -16.77 -27.21 1.78
C VAL A 62 -16.48 -28.25 2.85
N ARG A 63 -15.73 -27.89 3.89
CA ARG A 63 -15.45 -28.79 5.02
C ARG A 63 -16.74 -29.28 5.68
N THR A 64 -17.70 -28.38 5.95
CA THR A 64 -18.96 -28.75 6.61
C THR A 64 -19.77 -29.74 5.75
N ALA A 65 -19.86 -29.49 4.43
CA ALA A 65 -20.55 -30.36 3.50
C ALA A 65 -19.93 -31.77 3.41
N LEU A 66 -18.60 -31.90 3.54
CA LEU A 66 -17.92 -33.19 3.52
C LEU A 66 -18.12 -34.02 4.80
N TYR A 67 -18.43 -33.38 5.95
CA TYR A 67 -18.57 -34.06 7.25
C TYR A 67 -20.02 -34.26 7.72
N SER A 68 -21.02 -33.68 7.04
CA SER A 68 -22.44 -33.85 7.40
C SER A 68 -23.01 -35.23 7.06
N ASP A 69 -22.30 -36.05 6.27
CA ASP A 69 -22.81 -37.31 5.71
C ASP A 69 -22.47 -38.57 6.56
N SER A 70 -21.72 -38.43 7.66
CA SER A 70 -21.32 -39.58 8.50
C SER A 70 -22.33 -39.96 9.60
N ALA A 71 -23.40 -39.18 9.78
CA ALA A 71 -24.39 -39.41 10.84
C ALA A 71 -25.66 -40.15 10.36
N GLU A 72 -25.80 -40.40 9.05
CA GLU A 72 -26.95 -41.10 8.44
C GLU A 72 -26.67 -42.58 8.12
N GLU A 73 -25.68 -43.20 8.77
CA GLU A 73 -25.46 -44.64 8.58
C GLU A 73 -26.52 -45.44 9.37
N PRO A 74 -27.42 -46.21 8.70
CA PRO A 74 -28.43 -46.97 9.40
C PRO A 74 -27.78 -48.02 10.30
N PRO A 75 -28.33 -48.27 11.51
CA PRO A 75 -27.70 -49.16 12.49
C PRO A 75 -27.52 -50.57 11.93
N PRO A 76 -26.42 -51.29 12.28
CA PRO A 76 -26.12 -52.59 11.70
C PRO A 76 -27.24 -53.61 11.97
N PRO A 77 -27.62 -54.44 10.97
CA PRO A 77 -28.60 -55.49 11.20
C PRO A 77 -28.09 -56.50 12.24
N HIS A 78 -28.91 -56.76 13.26
CA HIS A 78 -28.66 -57.81 14.23
C HIS A 78 -28.92 -59.18 13.59
N TYR A 79 -27.87 -59.97 13.34
CA TYR A 79 -27.93 -61.37 12.88
C TYR A 79 -27.86 -62.34 14.05
#